data_AF-A0A5K1GWQ9-F1
#
_entry.id   AF-A0A5K1GWQ9-F1
#
_cell.length_a   1.000
_cell.length_b   1.000
_cell.length_c   1.000
_cell.angle_alpha   90.00
_cell.angle_beta   90.00
_cell.angle_gamma   90.00
#
_symmetry.space_group_name_H-M   'P 1'
#
loop_
_entity.id
_entity.type
_entity.pdbx_description
1 polymer ?
#
loop_
_entity_poly.entity_id
_entity_poly.type
_entity_poly.pdbx_seq_one_letter_code
_entity_poly.pdbx_strand_id
1 'polypeptide(L)' 'VIREMTEGGVDYSFECAGNYEVLREAFVSTHD' A
#
# COMPACT_ATOMS: atom_id res chain seq x y z
N VAL A 1 -5.13 -7.33 -3.09
CA VAL A 1 -6.25 -7.13 -2.13
C VAL A 1 -6.55 -5.65 -1.93
N ILE A 2 -5.64 -4.83 -1.38
CA ILE A 2 -5.90 -3.38 -1.13
C ILE A 2 -6.44 -2.67 -2.39
N ARG A 3 -5.70 -2.73 -3.51
CA ARG A 3 -6.11 -2.05 -4.77
C ARG A 3 -7.46 -2.50 -5.32
N GLU A 4 -7.85 -3.76 -5.11
CA GLU A 4 -9.17 -4.27 -5.54
C GLU A 4 -10.28 -3.71 -4.64
N MET A 5 -10.03 -3.62 -3.33
CA MET A 5 -10.98 -3.06 -2.37
C MET A 5 -11.14 -1.54 -2.49
N THR A 6 -10.13 -0.85 -3.04
CA THR A 6 -10.07 0.61 -3.10
C THR A 6 -10.10 1.14 -4.53
N GLU A 7 -10.57 0.33 -5.48
CA GLU A 7 -10.78 0.73 -6.88
C GLU A 7 -9.54 1.33 -7.59
N GLY A 8 -8.34 0.90 -7.20
CA GLY A 8 -7.10 1.32 -7.87
C GLY A 8 -5.94 1.59 -6.93
N GLY A 9 -6.21 1.92 -5.67
CA GLY A 9 -5.19 2.17 -4.66
C GLY A 9 -5.72 3.02 -3.50
N VAL A 10 -4.87 3.32 -2.53
CA VAL A 10 -5.18 4.31 -1.49
C VAL A 10 -4.50 5.64 -1.83
N ASP A 11 -5.00 6.74 -1.29
CA ASP A 11 -4.33 8.05 -1.44
C ASP A 11 -3.00 8.09 -0.68
N TYR A 12 -2.96 7.43 0.48
CA TYR A 12 -1.79 7.36 1.33
C TYR A 12 -1.69 5.99 1.98
N SER A 13 -0.46 5.48 2.09
CA SER A 13 -0.14 4.27 2.83
C SER A 13 1.07 4.53 3.74
N PHE A 14 1.10 3.86 4.90
CA PHE A 14 2.17 4.02 5.88
C PHE A 14 2.61 2.65 6.37
N GLU A 15 3.93 2.47 6.46
CA GLU A 15 4.55 1.30 7.08
C GLU A 15 4.93 1.65 8.53
N CYS A 16 4.46 0.84 9.49
CA CYS A 16 4.73 1.05 10.92
C CYS A 16 5.14 -0.24 11.65
N ALA A 17 5.40 -1.32 10.91
CA ALA A 17 5.80 -2.63 11.45
C ALA A 17 7.32 -2.85 11.39
N GLY A 18 8.08 -1.96 10.73
CA GLY A 18 9.52 -2.07 10.54
C GLY A 18 9.92 -3.20 9.58
N ASN A 19 9.03 -3.57 8.64
CA ASN A 19 9.27 -4.67 7.71
C ASN A 19 9.42 -4.17 6.27
N TYR A 20 10.55 -4.47 5.63
CA TYR A 20 10.87 -4.04 4.26
C TYR A 20 9.87 -4.54 3.21
N GLU A 21 9.40 -5.79 3.33
CA GLU A 21 8.41 -6.34 2.39
C GLU A 21 7.09 -5.58 2.51
N VAL A 22 6.67 -5.26 3.74
CA VAL A 22 5.45 -4.48 3.99
C VAL A 22 5.62 -3.04 3.49
N LEU A 23 6.81 -2.45 3.59
CA LEU A 23 7.09 -1.12 3.04
C LEU A 23 6.89 -1.10 1.52
N ARG A 24 7.40 -2.11 0.81
CA ARG A 24 7.21 -2.24 -0.64
C ARG A 24 5.73 -2.40 -0.98
N GLU A 25 5.02 -3.27 -0.27
CA GLU A 25 3.59 -3.48 -0.49
C GLU A 25 2.77 -2.21 -0.21
N ALA A 26 3.09 -1.46 0.84
CA ALA A 26 2.48 -0.17 1.12
C ALA A 26 2.70 0.80 -0.05
N PHE A 27 3.91 0.89 -0.59
CA PHE A 27 4.24 1.76 -1.71
C PHE A 27 3.45 1.42 -2.98
N VAL A 28 3.38 0.14 -3.38
CA VAL A 28 2.66 -0.26 -4.62
C VAL A 28 1.14 -0.28 -4.49
N SER A 29 0.63 -0.06 -3.27
CA SER A 29 -0.80 0.00 -2.97
C SER A 29 -1.40 1.40 -3.13
N THR A 30 -0.60 2.44 -3.38
CA THR A 30 -1.14 3.76 -3.75
C THR A 30 -1.56 3.80 -5.21
N HIS A 31 -2.40 4.78 -5.57
CA HIS A 31 -2.71 5.07 -6.97
C HIS A 31 -1.43 5.38 -7.77
N ASP A 32 -1.48 5.16 -9.09
CA ASP A 32 -0.43 5.59 -10.02
C ASP A 32 -0.30 7.12 -10.08
#